data_AF-A0AAW0CWW4-F1
#
_entry.id   AF-A0AAW0CWW4-F1
#
_cell.length_a   1.000
_cell.length_b   1.000
_cell.length_c   1.000
_cell.angle_alpha   90.00
_cell.angle_beta   90.00
_cell.angle_gamma   90.00
#
_symmetry.space_group_name_H-M   'P 1'
#
loop_
_entity.id
_entity.type
_entity.pdbx_description
1 polymer ?
#
loop_
_entity_poly.entity_id
_entity_poly.type
_entity_poly.pdbx_seq_one_letter_code
_entity_poly.pdbx_strand_id
1 'polypeptide(L)'
;MSSKALLDSEGSITESFELALKHIFGKYCTPTPTGTELPENAALSPEGLDKWATDTNGQPFTQETKDELLEFMDCDERGWLT
;
A
#
# COMPACT_ATOMS: atom_id res chain seq x y z
N MET A 1 -4.94 2.56 -28.27
CA MET A 1 -4.82 2.27 -26.82
C MET A 1 -5.53 3.41 -26.09
N SER A 2 -6.61 3.12 -25.36
CA SER A 2 -7.30 4.15 -24.58
C SER A 2 -6.62 4.26 -23.21
N SER A 3 -6.08 5.43 -22.88
CA SER A 3 -5.53 5.68 -21.55
C SER A 3 -6.68 5.78 -20.55
N LYS A 4 -6.68 4.95 -19.51
CA LYS A 4 -7.64 5.11 -18.40
C LYS A 4 -7.22 6.31 -17.57
N ALA A 5 -8.17 7.17 -17.21
CA ALA A 5 -7.92 8.26 -16.27
C ALA A 5 -7.72 7.69 -14.86
N LEU A 6 -6.73 8.22 -14.14
CA LEU A 6 -6.50 7.84 -12.73
C LEU A 6 -7.47 8.55 -11.79
N LEU A 7 -7.86 9.77 -12.15
CA LEU A 7 -8.79 10.62 -11.41
C LEU A 7 -10.10 10.78 -12.17
N ASP A 8 -11.19 10.98 -11.44
CA ASP A 8 -12.49 11.35 -11.97
C ASP A 8 -12.61 12.87 -12.23
N SER A 9 -13.80 13.34 -12.64
CA SER A 9 -14.04 14.75 -12.93
C SER A 9 -13.96 15.67 -11.71
N GLU A 10 -14.10 15.11 -10.50
CA GLU A 10 -14.02 15.84 -9.24
C GLU A 10 -12.61 15.82 -8.66
N GLY A 11 -11.66 15.14 -9.32
CA GLY A 11 -10.28 14.99 -8.87
C GLY A 11 -10.07 13.87 -7.85
N SER A 12 -11.10 13.05 -7.58
CA SER A 12 -10.98 11.86 -6.73
C SER A 12 -10.39 10.68 -7.50
N ILE A 13 -9.80 9.70 -6.81
CA ILE A 13 -9.28 8.50 -7.48
C ILE A 13 -10.42 7.69 -8.09
N THR A 14 -10.21 7.15 -9.29
CA THR A 14 -11.19 6.24 -9.89
C THR A 14 -11.20 4.88 -9.19
N GLU A 15 -12.33 4.18 -9.21
CA GLU A 15 -12.46 2.80 -8.73
C GLU A 15 -11.39 1.88 -9.35
N SER A 16 -11.09 2.06 -10.65
CA SER A 16 -10.08 1.26 -11.32
C SER A 16 -8.66 1.51 -10.82
N PHE A 17 -8.38 2.74 -10.38
CA PHE A 17 -7.09 3.08 -9.77
C PHE A 17 -7.03 2.56 -8.32
N GLU A 18 -8.10 2.72 -7.55
CA GLU A 18 -8.21 2.16 -6.20
C GLU A 18 -8.02 0.63 -6.20
N LEU A 19 -8.64 -0.09 -7.14
CA LEU A 19 -8.46 -1.54 -7.29
C LEU A 19 -7.00 -1.91 -7.61
N ALA A 20 -6.32 -1.11 -8.43
CA ALA A 20 -4.90 -1.31 -8.73
C ALA A 20 -4.02 -1.08 -7.49
N LEU A 21 -4.33 -0.05 -6.69
CA LEU A 21 -3.63 0.23 -5.42
C LEU A 21 -3.85 -0.89 -4.40
N LYS A 22 -5.09 -1.38 -4.23
CA LYS A 22 -5.39 -2.55 -3.39
C LYS A 22 -4.63 -3.79 -3.83
N HIS A 23 -4.52 -4.02 -5.14
CA HIS A 23 -3.75 -5.13 -5.67
C HIS A 23 -2.24 -4.99 -5.40
N ILE A 24 -1.69 -3.78 -5.47
CA ILE A 24 -0.30 -3.51 -5.11
C ILE A 24 -0.09 -3.75 -3.61
N PHE A 25 -0.93 -3.17 -2.76
CA PHE A 25 -0.91 -3.35 -1.31
C PHE A 25 -0.95 -4.83 -0.92
N GLY A 26 -1.84 -5.61 -1.54
CA GLY A 26 -1.99 -7.04 -1.31
C GLY A 26 -0.72 -7.87 -1.55
N LYS A 27 0.23 -7.40 -2.37
CA LYS A 27 1.50 -8.12 -2.60
C LYS A 27 2.45 -8.07 -1.41
N TYR A 28 2.26 -7.11 -0.51
CA TYR A 28 3.21 -6.80 0.57
C TYR A 28 2.57 -6.87 1.95
N CYS A 29 1.23 -6.90 2.05
CA CYS A 29 0.53 -6.93 3.33
C CYS A 29 0.59 -8.30 4.02
N THR A 30 0.33 -8.28 5.33
CA THR A 30 0.15 -9.44 6.18
C THR A 30 -1.23 -9.38 6.85
N PRO A 31 -2.05 -10.44 6.77
CA PRO A 31 -1.79 -11.70 6.06
C PRO A 31 -1.80 -11.53 4.54
N THR A 32 -1.10 -12.43 3.84
CA THR A 32 -1.08 -12.42 2.36
C THR A 32 -2.44 -12.85 1.82
N PRO A 33 -3.03 -12.11 0.86
CA PRO A 33 -4.28 -12.50 0.22
C PRO A 33 -4.15 -13.84 -0.51
N THR A 34 -5.15 -14.70 -0.37
CA THR A 34 -5.25 -15.97 -1.10
C THR A 34 -6.15 -15.88 -2.35
N GLY A 35 -6.74 -14.70 -2.58
CA GLY A 35 -7.64 -14.41 -3.70
C GLY A 35 -7.55 -12.95 -4.13
N THR A 36 -8.64 -12.41 -4.67
CA THR A 36 -8.72 -11.02 -5.16
C THR A 36 -9.03 -10.00 -4.07
N GLU A 37 -9.49 -10.46 -2.91
CA GLU A 37 -9.88 -9.61 -1.79
C GLU A 37 -8.77 -9.53 -0.75
N LEU A 38 -8.62 -8.33 -0.15
CA LEU A 38 -7.71 -8.12 0.97
C LEU A 38 -8.33 -8.73 2.24
N PRO A 39 -7.53 -9.40 3.09
CA PRO A 39 -7.97 -9.78 4.43
C PRO A 39 -8.42 -8.56 5.25
N GLU A 40 -9.41 -8.74 6.13
CA GLU A 40 -9.95 -7.65 6.96
C GLU A 40 -8.90 -6.95 7.85
N ASN A 41 -7.86 -7.69 8.26
CA ASN A 41 -6.76 -7.18 9.10
C ASN A 41 -5.44 -7.06 8.32
N ALA A 42 -5.51 -6.88 7.00
CA ALA A 42 -4.35 -6.70 6.15
C ALA A 42 -3.65 -5.37 6.47
N ALA A 43 -2.39 -5.46 6.87
CA ALA A 43 -1.53 -4.31 7.11
C ALA A 43 -0.12 -4.57 6.58
N LEU A 44 0.61 -3.51 6.24
CA LEU A 44 2.02 -3.58 5.88
C LEU A 44 2.88 -3.60 7.15
N SER A 45 3.45 -4.77 7.45
CA SER A 45 4.48 -4.88 8.48
C SER A 45 5.74 -4.09 8.07
N PRO A 46 6.67 -3.82 9.00
CA PRO A 46 7.94 -3.19 8.67
C PRO A 46 8.71 -3.91 7.54
N GLU A 47 8.66 -5.24 7.50
CA GLU A 47 9.27 -6.06 6.46
C GLU A 47 8.53 -5.97 5.12
N GLY A 48 7.19 -5.91 5.16
CA GLY A 48 6.36 -5.68 3.99
C GLY A 48 6.65 -4.32 3.34
N LEU A 49 6.78 -3.29 4.18
CA LEU A 49 7.13 -1.93 3.75
C LEU A 49 8.54 -1.87 3.15
N ASP A 50 9.53 -2.55 3.75
CA ASP A 50 10.88 -2.66 3.18
C ASP A 50 10.90 -3.37 1.85
N LYS A 51 10.12 -4.45 1.72
CA LYS A 51 10.02 -5.18 0.47
C LYS A 51 9.39 -4.31 -0.62
N TRP A 52 8.32 -3.59 -0.31
CA TRP A 52 7.72 -2.65 -1.24
C TRP A 52 8.70 -1.55 -1.66
N ALA A 53 9.42 -0.94 -0.71
CA ALA A 53 10.42 0.10 -0.99
C ALA A 53 11.56 -0.45 -1.85
N THR A 54 12.01 -1.68 -1.59
CA THR A 54 13.06 -2.33 -2.39
C THR A 54 12.58 -2.60 -3.81
N ASP A 55 11.37 -3.13 -3.99
CA ASP A 55 10.85 -3.50 -5.30
C ASP A 55 10.50 -2.26 -6.16
N THR A 56 10.31 -1.08 -5.54
CA THR A 56 9.94 0.18 -6.24
C THR A 56 11.10 1.17 -6.39
N ASN A 57 11.95 1.31 -5.36
CA ASN A 57 13.02 2.32 -5.28
C ASN A 57 14.42 1.68 -5.27
N GLY A 58 14.51 0.35 -5.27
CA GLY A 58 15.78 -0.40 -5.32
C GLY A 58 16.47 -0.61 -3.96
N GLN A 59 15.93 -0.07 -2.87
CA GLN A 59 16.46 -0.23 -1.51
C GLN A 59 15.34 -0.12 -0.45
N PRO A 60 15.51 -0.73 0.74
CA PRO A 60 14.57 -0.57 1.84
C PRO A 60 14.57 0.86 2.36
N PHE A 61 13.52 1.23 3.10
CA PHE A 61 13.49 2.52 3.78
C PHE A 61 14.43 2.53 4.99
N THR A 62 15.02 3.69 5.26
CA THR A 62 15.71 3.92 6.54
C THR A 62 14.69 3.94 7.67
N GLN A 63 15.14 3.68 8.90
CA GLN A 63 14.25 3.76 10.06
C GLN A 63 13.63 5.15 10.21
N GLU A 64 14.41 6.21 10.01
CA GLU A 64 13.95 7.60 10.03
C GLU A 64 12.78 7.83 9.04
N THR A 65 12.91 7.38 7.79
CA THR A 65 11.83 7.50 6.80
C THR A 65 10.58 6.70 7.18
N LYS A 66 10.74 5.54 7.82
CA LYS A 66 9.58 4.76 8.29
C LYS A 66 8.88 5.47 9.45
N ASP A 67 9.64 5.98 10.41
CA ASP A 67 9.09 6.69 11.56
C ASP A 67 8.31 7.93 11.11
N GLU A 68 8.87 8.70 10.18
CA GLU A 68 8.18 9.83 9.53
C GLU A 68 6.90 9.37 8.82
N LEU A 69 6.96 8.30 8.02
CA LEU A 69 5.82 7.80 7.28
C LEU A 69 4.68 7.35 8.21
N LEU A 70 5.01 6.63 9.28
CA LEU A 70 4.04 6.09 10.25
C LEU A 70 3.46 7.17 11.18
N GLU A 71 4.09 8.34 11.28
CA GLU A 71 3.54 9.49 12.01
C GLU A 71 2.32 10.12 11.31
N PHE A 72 2.29 10.09 9.97
CA PHE A 72 1.24 10.75 9.18
C PHE A 72 0.21 9.79 8.58
N MET A 73 0.51 8.50 8.55
CA MET A 73 -0.33 7.49 7.93
C MET A 73 -1.12 6.69 8.96
N ASP A 74 -2.29 6.22 8.56
CA ASP A 74 -3.11 5.36 9.40
C ASP A 74 -2.42 4.02 9.65
N CYS A 75 -2.37 3.63 10.92
CA CYS A 75 -1.79 2.37 11.36
C CYS A 75 -2.79 1.59 12.20
N ASP A 76 -2.66 0.26 12.17
CA ASP A 76 -3.40 -0.62 13.06
C ASP A 76 -2.86 -0.61 14.50
N GLU A 77 -3.46 -1.40 15.39
CA GLU A 77 -3.05 -1.52 16.79
C GLU A 77 -1.62 -2.04 17.00
N ARG A 78 -1.00 -2.64 15.97
CA ARG A 78 0.39 -3.10 15.97
C ARG A 78 1.36 -2.01 15.51
N GLY A 79 0.85 -0.87 15.05
CA GLY A 79 1.62 0.19 14.41
C GLY A 79 2.00 -0.14 12.96
N TRP A 80 1.22 -1.00 12.28
CA TRP A 80 1.46 -1.37 10.89
C TRP A 80 0.53 -0.60 9.96
N LEU A 81 1.03 -0.21 8.79
CA LEU A 81 0.35 0.67 7.86
C LEU A 81 -0.86 0.00 7.20
N THR A 82 -2.03 0.66 7.18
CA THR A 82 -3.29 0.16 6.60
C THR A 82 -3.80 1.00 5.45
#